data_AF-A0A8X7P1R3-F1
#
_entry.id   AF-A0A8X7P1R3-F1
#
_cell.length_a   1.000
_cell.length_b   1.000
_cell.length_c   1.000
_cell.angle_alpha   90.00
_cell.angle_beta   90.00
_cell.angle_gamma   90.00
#
_symmetry.space_group_name_H-M   'P 1'
#
loop_
_entity.id
_entity.type
_entity.pdbx_description
1 polymer ?
#
loop_
_entity_poly.entity_id
_entity_poly.type
_entity_poly.pdbx_seq_one_letter_code
_entity_poly.pdbx_strand_id
1 'polypeptide(L)'
;MNPVAVHRVSFDCVSRFSSIPRESGGGFSGDRIMNSRGRNRPTRRLHAVTASLITSADSFEVGRLIGSYGFMNVTSYSGLQSGAEFESASDDIGRLKAQDIGEGGVKIRLYEGRISQGPFRGTPITFKVYPGQRAGGIEADMMAANELNAHSFLQSNKNLPANLLILVGGFETQFGEQWLAFRDGGKDSVADYARIASEKTSRALSQGVWNPYEKEVTMKRRRNFVIAILQGAMKGLAFMHANDRLHQSLGPSSIVLNTPAEREAIYLIPRLRDLAFSVDIRPSCLEEGATSGALSEQLWRRATASGAFTVFEKRAFGIADDIYEAGLLFAYLAFVPFCEAGRLLENTFRLDIDAVREYCLADERLEEAVKFLDFGDRAGWELLQAMLNADHRKRPMAEAVLSHRFLNGIVK
;
A
#
# COMPACT_ATOMS: atom_id res chain seq x y z
N MET A 1 24.10 -29.73 2.15
CA MET A 1 22.94 -28.80 2.07
C MET A 1 22.33 -28.72 3.46
N ASN A 2 22.58 -27.62 4.18
CA ASN A 2 21.97 -27.41 5.51
C ASN A 2 20.57 -26.83 5.30
N PRO A 3 19.52 -27.39 5.92
CA PRO A 3 18.20 -26.79 5.88
C PRO A 3 18.25 -25.50 6.71
N VAL A 4 18.01 -24.36 6.07
CA VAL A 4 17.74 -23.11 6.77
C VAL A 4 16.47 -23.34 7.59
N ALA A 5 16.60 -23.27 8.92
CA ALA A 5 15.47 -23.38 9.83
C ALA A 5 14.48 -22.24 9.53
N VAL A 6 13.40 -22.55 8.83
CA VAL A 6 12.27 -21.63 8.68
C VAL A 6 11.58 -21.58 10.03
N HIS A 7 11.88 -20.54 10.82
CA HIS A 7 11.17 -20.31 12.07
C HIS A 7 9.70 -20.02 11.74
N ARG A 8 8.80 -20.93 12.15
CA ARG A 8 7.37 -20.63 12.25
C ARG A 8 7.17 -19.34 13.03
N VAL A 9 6.10 -18.62 12.71
CA VAL A 9 5.70 -17.43 13.44
C VAL A 9 5.49 -17.77 14.91
N SER A 10 6.49 -17.48 15.72
CA SER A 10 6.35 -17.52 17.17
C SER A 10 5.84 -16.15 17.61
N PHE A 11 4.54 -16.08 17.87
CA PHE A 11 3.93 -14.94 18.56
C PHE A 11 4.56 -14.71 19.95
N ASP A 12 5.23 -15.72 20.51
CA ASP A 12 5.98 -15.62 21.77
C ASP A 12 7.27 -14.79 21.65
N CYS A 13 7.91 -14.73 20.47
CA CYS A 13 9.12 -13.92 20.27
C CYS A 13 8.83 -12.41 20.25
N VAL A 14 7.63 -12.00 19.82
CA VAL A 14 7.25 -10.57 19.80
C VAL A 14 7.06 -10.01 21.22
N SER A 15 6.74 -10.87 22.20
CA SER A 15 6.65 -10.48 23.61
C SER A 15 8.01 -10.14 24.25
N ARG A 16 9.12 -10.68 23.72
CA ARG A 16 10.47 -10.56 24.32
C ARG A 16 11.24 -9.28 23.94
N PHE A 17 10.76 -8.50 22.97
CA PHE A 17 11.36 -7.18 22.66
C PHE A 17 11.04 -6.09 23.70
N SER A 18 10.37 -6.43 24.81
CA SER A 18 9.89 -5.46 25.82
C SER A 18 10.68 -5.42 27.13
N SER A 19 11.80 -6.13 27.26
CA SER A 19 12.57 -6.16 28.51
C SER A 19 14.05 -5.81 28.31
N ILE A 20 14.36 -4.51 28.29
CA ILE A 20 15.65 -4.00 28.76
C ILE A 20 15.40 -3.49 30.19
N PRO A 21 16.03 -4.04 31.24
CA PRO A 21 15.89 -3.51 32.59
C PRO A 21 16.58 -2.14 32.63
N ARG A 22 15.83 -1.10 32.98
CA ARG A 22 16.41 0.21 33.28
C ARG A 22 16.82 0.20 34.75
N GLU A 23 18.13 0.21 35.00
CA GLU A 23 18.67 0.50 36.33
C GLU A 23 18.20 1.88 36.78
N SER A 24 17.57 1.90 37.95
CA SER A 24 17.10 3.07 38.66
C SER A 24 18.27 3.78 39.35
N GLY A 25 18.59 5.00 38.88
CA GLY A 25 19.41 5.97 39.59
C GLY A 25 18.64 7.28 39.72
N GLY A 26 18.16 7.58 40.93
CA GLY A 26 17.38 8.78 41.25
C GLY A 26 18.25 10.03 41.42
N GLY A 27 17.61 11.19 41.29
CA GLY A 27 18.20 12.48 41.63
C GLY A 27 17.30 13.67 41.27
N PHE A 28 16.59 14.18 42.28
CA PHE A 28 15.90 15.48 42.39
C PHE A 28 16.81 16.66 41.95
N SER A 29 16.43 17.89 41.60
CA SER A 29 15.33 18.87 41.83
C SER A 29 15.45 19.92 40.68
N GLY A 30 14.57 20.86 40.35
CA GLY A 30 13.43 21.48 41.00
C GLY A 30 12.96 22.70 40.16
N ASP A 31 11.78 23.19 40.55
CA ASP A 31 11.26 24.55 40.46
C ASP A 31 10.69 25.21 39.17
N ARG A 32 9.41 25.60 39.36
CA ARG A 32 8.67 26.81 38.98
C ARG A 32 7.66 26.81 37.83
N ILE A 33 6.44 27.02 38.31
CA ILE A 33 5.15 27.32 37.70
C ILE A 33 5.15 28.74 37.07
N MET A 34 4.51 28.88 35.91
CA MET A 34 3.76 30.09 35.54
C MET A 34 2.57 29.71 34.65
N ASN A 35 1.39 30.12 35.09
CA ASN A 35 0.07 29.86 34.50
C ASN A 35 -0.18 30.74 33.26
N SER A 36 -0.77 30.17 32.21
CA SER A 36 -1.64 30.94 31.29
C SER A 36 -2.84 30.08 30.88
N ARG A 37 -4.03 30.53 31.28
CA ARG A 37 -5.35 29.96 30.97
C ARG A 37 -5.63 30.08 29.47
N GLY A 38 -5.70 28.94 28.78
CA GLY A 38 -6.22 28.82 27.42
C GLY A 38 -7.24 27.68 27.36
N ARG A 39 -8.43 27.98 26.81
CA ARG A 39 -9.59 27.08 26.69
C ARG A 39 -9.21 25.67 26.20
N ASN A 40 -9.41 24.67 27.06
CA ASN A 40 -9.31 23.25 26.71
C ASN A 40 -10.46 22.84 25.78
N ARG A 41 -10.19 22.78 24.48
CA ARG A 41 -10.92 21.88 23.57
C ARG A 41 -10.34 20.47 23.77
N PRO A 42 -11.16 19.41 23.92
CA PRO A 42 -10.63 18.06 24.02
C PRO A 42 -10.12 17.63 22.65
N THR A 43 -8.84 17.89 22.37
CA THR A 43 -8.10 17.13 21.36
C THR A 43 -8.11 15.68 21.82
N ARG A 44 -8.82 14.80 21.11
CA ARG A 44 -8.66 13.35 21.23
C ARG A 44 -7.19 13.04 20.96
N ARG A 45 -6.38 12.94 22.02
CA ARG A 45 -5.04 12.39 21.95
C ARG A 45 -5.22 10.92 21.59
N LEU A 46 -4.84 10.56 20.36
CA LEU A 46 -4.50 9.19 20.03
C LEU A 46 -3.30 8.86 20.92
N HIS A 47 -3.55 8.22 22.06
CA HIS A 47 -2.49 7.64 22.86
C HIS A 47 -1.78 6.63 21.95
N ALA A 48 -0.53 6.93 21.61
CA ALA A 48 0.42 5.94 21.14
C ALA A 48 0.70 4.99 22.32
N VAL A 49 -0.22 4.07 22.56
CA VAL A 49 0.03 2.88 23.34
C VAL A 49 0.77 1.97 22.38
N THR A 50 2.05 1.72 22.64
CA THR A 50 2.71 0.48 22.18
C THR A 50 1.94 -0.67 22.84
N ALA A 51 0.82 -1.03 22.25
CA ALA A 51 -0.04 -2.10 22.74
C ALA A 51 0.67 -3.40 22.39
N SER A 52 1.01 -4.18 23.41
CA SER A 52 1.44 -5.56 23.24
C SER A 52 0.43 -6.26 22.33
N LEU A 53 0.92 -6.92 21.27
CA LEU A 53 0.05 -7.64 20.33
C LEU A 53 -0.78 -8.69 21.08
N ILE A 54 -2.06 -8.79 20.74
CA ILE A 54 -2.95 -9.81 21.30
C ILE A 54 -2.67 -11.14 20.60
N THR A 55 -2.24 -12.15 21.35
CA THR A 55 -1.81 -13.44 20.78
C THR A 55 -2.74 -14.61 21.10
N SER A 56 -3.65 -14.44 22.06
CA SER A 56 -4.63 -15.48 22.41
C SER A 56 -5.81 -15.45 21.43
N ALA A 57 -6.13 -16.61 20.85
CA ALA A 57 -7.30 -16.78 19.98
C ALA A 57 -8.62 -16.45 20.71
N ASP A 58 -8.72 -16.75 22.01
CA ASP A 58 -9.92 -16.50 22.83
C ASP A 58 -10.21 -14.99 23.03
N SER A 59 -9.22 -14.14 22.75
CA SER A 59 -9.37 -12.68 22.78
C SER A 59 -10.04 -12.11 21.52
N PHE A 60 -10.46 -12.98 20.61
CA PHE A 60 -11.06 -12.63 19.33
C PHE A 60 -12.38 -13.35 19.08
N GLU A 61 -13.33 -12.62 18.48
CA GLU A 61 -14.54 -13.17 17.86
C GLU A 61 -14.36 -13.13 16.35
N VAL A 62 -14.42 -14.29 15.70
CA VAL A 62 -14.36 -14.41 14.23
C VAL A 62 -15.78 -14.36 13.66
N GLY A 63 -15.97 -13.49 12.67
CA GLY A 63 -17.22 -13.30 11.94
C GLY A 63 -17.20 -13.98 10.57
N ARG A 64 -17.96 -13.40 9.63
CA ARG A 64 -18.12 -13.93 8.27
C ARG A 64 -16.86 -13.75 7.42
N LEU A 65 -16.68 -14.64 6.44
CA LEU A 65 -15.75 -14.45 5.33
C LEU A 65 -16.20 -13.24 4.51
N ILE A 66 -15.29 -12.31 4.25
CA ILE A 66 -15.55 -11.11 3.43
C ILE A 66 -14.86 -11.16 2.07
N GLY A 67 -13.85 -12.01 1.90
CA GLY A 67 -13.20 -12.18 0.60
C GLY A 67 -12.00 -13.10 0.65
N SER A 68 -11.41 -13.33 -0.52
CA SER A 68 -10.13 -14.00 -0.65
C SER A 68 -9.37 -13.41 -1.82
N TYR A 69 -8.06 -13.32 -1.71
CA TYR A 69 -7.20 -12.89 -2.81
C TYR A 69 -5.87 -13.65 -2.76
N GLY A 70 -5.30 -13.88 -3.94
CA GLY A 70 -3.92 -14.31 -4.07
C GLY A 70 -3.00 -13.10 -3.99
N PHE A 71 -1.72 -13.35 -3.71
CA PHE A 71 -0.71 -12.32 -3.84
C PHE A 71 -0.12 -12.31 -5.24
N MET A 72 0.19 -11.10 -5.70
CA MET A 72 1.17 -10.88 -6.76
C MET A 72 2.23 -9.95 -6.18
N ASN A 73 3.49 -10.37 -6.25
CA ASN A 73 4.59 -9.42 -6.14
C ASN A 73 4.77 -8.82 -7.53
N VAL A 74 4.80 -7.49 -7.67
CA VAL A 74 5.00 -6.80 -8.96
C VAL A 74 6.36 -7.18 -9.57
N THR A 75 7.23 -7.81 -8.79
CA THR A 75 8.45 -8.48 -9.26
C THR A 75 8.23 -9.53 -10.37
N SER A 76 6.99 -9.93 -10.68
CA SER A 76 6.64 -10.76 -11.84
C SER A 76 6.69 -10.04 -13.20
N TYR A 77 7.12 -8.77 -13.26
CA TYR A 77 7.38 -8.10 -14.53
C TYR A 77 8.55 -8.77 -15.27
N SER A 78 8.24 -9.75 -16.11
CA SER A 78 9.15 -10.28 -17.12
C SER A 78 9.36 -9.20 -18.17
N GLY A 79 10.44 -8.44 -18.03
CA GLY A 79 10.93 -7.59 -19.10
C GLY A 79 11.09 -8.42 -20.38
N LEU A 80 10.38 -8.02 -21.44
CA LEU A 80 10.52 -8.44 -22.84
C LEU A 80 11.15 -9.83 -23.08
N GLN A 81 10.33 -10.85 -23.29
CA GLN A 81 10.72 -11.94 -24.20
C GLN A 81 10.27 -11.57 -25.61
N SER A 82 11.27 -11.42 -26.48
CA SER A 82 11.14 -11.08 -27.89
C SER A 82 10.39 -12.16 -28.67
N GLY A 83 9.32 -11.75 -29.38
CA GLY A 83 8.86 -12.37 -30.61
C GLY A 83 7.71 -13.38 -30.49
N ALA A 84 6.50 -12.98 -30.92
CA ALA A 84 5.59 -13.77 -31.76
C ALA A 84 4.32 -12.95 -32.07
N GLU A 85 3.76 -13.23 -33.25
CA GLU A 85 2.85 -12.41 -34.04
C GLU A 85 1.43 -12.23 -33.48
N PHE A 86 0.81 -11.18 -34.02
CA PHE A 86 -0.51 -10.63 -33.71
C PHE A 86 -1.58 -11.39 -34.50
N GLU A 87 -2.50 -12.08 -33.83
CA GLU A 87 -3.78 -12.45 -34.44
C GLU A 87 -4.97 -12.17 -33.50
N SER A 88 -5.97 -11.55 -34.10
CA SER A 88 -7.16 -10.95 -33.49
C SER A 88 -8.23 -12.02 -33.22
N ALA A 89 -8.80 -12.04 -32.02
CA ALA A 89 -10.13 -12.59 -31.78
C ALA A 89 -10.86 -11.88 -30.63
N SER A 90 -12.11 -11.55 -30.91
CA SER A 90 -13.10 -10.86 -30.07
C SER A 90 -13.74 -11.84 -29.09
N ASP A 91 -13.57 -11.62 -27.77
CA ASP A 91 -14.61 -11.69 -26.73
C ASP A 91 -14.02 -11.44 -25.32
N ASP A 92 -14.88 -11.02 -24.40
CA ASP A 92 -14.72 -10.87 -22.93
C ASP A 92 -14.10 -9.59 -22.32
N ILE A 93 -15.01 -8.63 -22.09
CA ILE A 93 -14.88 -7.45 -21.23
C ILE A 93 -14.98 -7.91 -19.76
N GLY A 94 -13.83 -8.04 -19.09
CA GLY A 94 -13.75 -8.46 -17.68
C GLY A 94 -12.40 -9.04 -17.28
N ARG A 95 -11.62 -9.50 -18.27
CA ARG A 95 -10.19 -9.72 -18.12
C ARG A 95 -9.45 -8.47 -18.60
N LEU A 96 -9.11 -7.56 -17.66
CA LEU A 96 -7.70 -7.16 -17.58
C LEU A 96 -6.96 -8.46 -17.80
N LYS A 97 -6.10 -8.58 -18.83
CA LYS A 97 -5.23 -9.74 -18.90
C LYS A 97 -4.74 -9.94 -17.47
N ALA A 98 -5.11 -11.07 -16.88
CA ALA A 98 -4.18 -11.91 -16.21
C ALA A 98 -2.82 -11.71 -16.91
N GLN A 99 -2.12 -10.62 -16.59
CA GLN A 99 -0.67 -10.59 -16.48
C GLN A 99 -0.41 -11.86 -15.74
N ASP A 100 0.13 -12.85 -16.47
CA ASP A 100 0.07 -14.26 -16.14
C ASP A 100 -0.31 -14.48 -14.68
N ILE A 101 -1.54 -14.95 -14.43
CA ILE A 101 -1.88 -15.59 -13.16
C ILE A 101 -0.96 -16.82 -13.12
N GLY A 102 0.32 -16.60 -12.81
CA GLY A 102 0.98 -17.47 -11.87
C GLY A 102 0.16 -17.26 -10.62
N GLU A 103 -0.76 -18.19 -10.35
CA GLU A 103 -1.27 -18.38 -9.00
C GLU A 103 -0.04 -18.39 -8.10
N GLY A 104 0.25 -17.26 -7.44
CA GLY A 104 1.05 -17.33 -6.23
C GLY A 104 0.32 -18.36 -5.37
N GLY A 105 0.99 -19.47 -5.03
CA GLY A 105 0.34 -20.67 -4.49
C GLY A 105 -0.41 -20.43 -3.17
N VAL A 106 -0.31 -19.22 -2.62
CA VAL A 106 -0.91 -18.79 -1.36
C VAL A 106 -2.19 -17.98 -1.60
N LYS A 107 -3.33 -18.61 -1.29
CA LYS A 107 -4.64 -17.94 -1.25
C LYS A 107 -4.94 -17.44 0.16
N ILE A 108 -5.00 -16.13 0.35
CA ILE A 108 -5.41 -15.51 1.61
C ILE A 108 -6.92 -15.44 1.70
N ARG A 109 -7.46 -15.62 2.90
CA ARG A 109 -8.86 -15.31 3.22
C ARG A 109 -8.95 -14.12 4.16
N LEU A 110 -9.97 -13.31 3.97
CA LEU A 110 -10.30 -12.18 4.83
C LEU A 110 -11.59 -12.46 5.58
N TYR A 111 -11.58 -12.28 6.90
CA TYR A 111 -12.76 -12.41 7.75
C TYR A 111 -13.02 -11.12 8.52
N GLU A 112 -14.29 -10.80 8.74
CA GLU A 112 -14.68 -9.83 9.77
C GLU A 112 -14.38 -10.40 11.16
N GLY A 113 -14.14 -9.54 12.13
CA GLY A 113 -13.97 -9.95 13.51
C GLY A 113 -14.11 -8.81 14.51
N ARG A 114 -14.03 -9.16 15.80
CA ARG A 114 -14.01 -8.20 16.91
C ARG A 114 -13.06 -8.67 18.01
N ILE A 115 -12.55 -7.72 18.79
CA ILE A 115 -11.85 -8.04 20.03
C ILE A 115 -12.90 -8.42 21.08
N SER A 116 -12.80 -9.60 21.69
CA SER A 116 -13.79 -10.15 22.62
C SER A 116 -13.53 -9.76 24.08
N GLN A 117 -12.28 -9.46 24.43
CA GLN A 117 -11.82 -9.25 25.81
C GLN A 117 -10.86 -8.06 25.96
N GLY A 118 -10.66 -7.61 27.20
CA GLY A 118 -9.72 -6.52 27.52
C GLY A 118 -10.23 -5.11 27.20
N PRO A 119 -9.35 -4.09 27.30
CA PRO A 119 -9.74 -2.67 27.20
C PRO A 119 -10.21 -2.26 25.80
N PHE A 120 -9.93 -3.07 24.78
CA PHE A 120 -10.35 -2.82 23.39
C PHE A 120 -11.55 -3.69 22.96
N ARG A 121 -12.25 -4.32 23.91
CA ARG A 121 -13.45 -5.14 23.64
C ARG A 121 -14.45 -4.41 22.74
N GLY A 122 -14.99 -5.13 21.76
CA GLY A 122 -15.95 -4.64 20.76
C GLY A 122 -15.31 -3.92 19.57
N THR A 123 -14.00 -3.64 19.59
CA THR A 123 -13.30 -3.01 18.47
C THR A 123 -13.38 -3.90 17.23
N PRO A 124 -13.89 -3.38 16.09
CA PRO A 124 -13.93 -4.14 14.84
C PRO A 124 -12.51 -4.34 14.29
N ILE A 125 -12.29 -5.53 13.77
CA ILE A 125 -11.03 -5.95 13.15
C ILE A 125 -11.31 -6.71 11.85
N THR A 126 -10.30 -6.77 11.00
CA THR A 126 -10.25 -7.64 9.84
C THR A 126 -9.16 -8.68 10.06
N PHE A 127 -9.53 -9.94 9.95
CA PHE A 127 -8.56 -11.03 9.91
C PHE A 127 -8.04 -11.23 8.51
N LYS A 128 -6.72 -11.40 8.42
CA LYS A 128 -6.02 -11.89 7.25
C LYS A 128 -5.48 -13.27 7.57
N VAL A 129 -5.97 -14.27 6.85
CA VAL A 129 -5.73 -15.68 7.16
C VAL A 129 -4.84 -16.29 6.09
N TYR A 130 -3.64 -16.64 6.52
CA TYR A 130 -2.68 -17.39 5.73
C TYR A 130 -2.93 -18.89 5.91
N PRO A 131 -3.02 -19.65 4.81
CA PRO A 131 -3.17 -21.10 4.88
C PRO A 131 -1.93 -21.71 5.55
N GLY A 132 -2.12 -22.75 6.36
CA GLY A 132 -1.00 -23.48 6.94
C GLY A 132 -0.22 -24.26 5.88
N GLN A 133 0.98 -24.71 6.25
CA GLN A 133 1.97 -25.34 5.34
C GLN A 133 1.41 -26.46 4.44
N ARG A 134 0.40 -27.22 4.89
CA ARG A 134 -0.23 -28.29 4.09
C ARG A 134 -0.97 -27.76 2.85
N ALA A 135 -1.53 -26.56 2.92
CA ALA A 135 -2.32 -25.95 1.85
C ALA A 135 -1.59 -24.79 1.17
N GLY A 136 -0.76 -24.04 1.91
CA GLY A 136 -0.04 -22.87 1.41
C GLY A 136 1.46 -23.05 1.19
N GLY A 137 2.00 -24.22 1.52
CA GLY A 137 3.45 -24.47 1.50
C GLY A 137 4.22 -23.59 2.48
N ILE A 138 5.55 -23.62 2.34
CA ILE A 138 6.48 -22.81 3.16
C ILE A 138 6.29 -21.31 2.87
N GLU A 139 5.88 -20.97 1.64
CA GLU A 139 5.68 -19.59 1.20
C GLU A 139 4.62 -18.89 2.06
N ALA A 140 3.47 -19.50 2.31
CA ALA A 140 2.42 -18.90 3.14
C ALA A 140 2.92 -18.55 4.55
N ASP A 141 3.74 -19.42 5.14
CA ASP A 141 4.31 -19.19 6.46
C ASP A 141 5.31 -18.04 6.46
N MET A 142 6.16 -17.96 5.42
CA MET A 142 7.12 -16.87 5.24
C MET A 142 6.40 -15.53 5.06
N MET A 143 5.32 -15.50 4.28
CA MET A 143 4.56 -14.29 4.02
C MET A 143 3.86 -13.75 5.28
N ALA A 144 3.22 -14.65 6.05
CA ALA A 144 2.59 -14.31 7.32
C ALA A 144 3.62 -13.79 8.33
N ALA A 145 4.78 -14.45 8.44
CA ALA A 145 5.88 -14.04 9.29
C ALA A 145 6.40 -12.66 8.91
N ASN A 146 6.61 -12.44 7.61
CA ASN A 146 7.16 -11.19 7.13
C ASN A 146 6.18 -10.03 7.36
N GLU A 147 4.88 -10.22 7.11
CA GLU A 147 3.87 -9.19 7.38
C GLU A 147 3.77 -8.86 8.87
N LEU A 148 3.73 -9.88 9.75
CA LEU A 148 3.75 -9.69 11.20
C LEU A 148 4.98 -8.88 11.63
N ASN A 149 6.17 -9.27 11.17
CA ASN A 149 7.42 -8.63 11.53
C ASN A 149 7.49 -7.18 11.04
N ALA A 150 7.06 -6.93 9.80
CA ALA A 150 7.03 -5.60 9.21
C ALA A 150 6.11 -4.67 10.00
N HIS A 151 4.89 -5.10 10.32
CA HIS A 151 3.97 -4.31 11.14
C HIS A 151 4.49 -4.11 12.57
N SER A 152 4.99 -5.17 13.23
CA SER A 152 5.53 -5.07 14.58
C SER A 152 6.69 -4.07 14.65
N PHE A 153 7.61 -4.13 13.68
CA PHE A 153 8.73 -3.21 13.56
C PHE A 153 8.25 -1.77 13.34
N LEU A 154 7.40 -1.52 12.35
CA LEU A 154 6.92 -0.17 12.03
C LEU A 154 6.11 0.45 13.18
N GLN A 155 5.30 -0.36 13.89
CA GLN A 155 4.47 0.07 15.02
C GLN A 155 5.23 0.28 16.33
N SER A 156 6.48 -0.20 16.41
CA SER A 156 7.35 0.11 17.55
C SER A 156 7.78 1.59 17.58
N ASN A 157 7.64 2.29 16.45
CA ASN A 157 7.92 3.71 16.35
C ASN A 157 6.83 4.57 17.02
N LYS A 158 7.26 5.52 17.84
CA LYS A 158 6.38 6.42 18.61
C LYS A 158 5.45 7.29 17.73
N ASN A 159 5.87 7.56 16.50
CA ASN A 159 5.19 8.48 15.57
C ASN A 159 4.57 7.72 14.38
N LEU A 160 3.90 6.60 14.63
CA LEU A 160 3.20 5.85 13.58
C LEU A 160 2.14 6.74 12.88
N PRO A 161 2.20 6.93 11.56
CA PRO A 161 1.23 7.74 10.84
C PRO A 161 -0.12 7.03 10.77
N ALA A 162 -1.20 7.81 10.63
CA ALA A 162 -2.53 7.26 10.42
C ALA A 162 -2.67 6.51 9.07
N ASN A 163 -1.69 6.66 8.18
CA ASN A 163 -1.64 6.12 6.81
C ASN A 163 -1.02 4.71 6.71
N LEU A 164 -0.79 4.03 7.84
CA LEU A 164 -0.46 2.62 7.87
C LEU A 164 -1.57 1.86 8.60
N LEU A 165 -1.94 0.68 8.08
CA LEU A 165 -2.89 -0.21 8.75
C LEU A 165 -2.28 -0.74 10.05
N ILE A 166 -3.09 -0.82 11.10
CA ILE A 166 -2.63 -1.20 12.43
C ILE A 166 -2.89 -2.69 12.65
N LEU A 167 -1.85 -3.47 12.84
CA LEU A 167 -1.88 -4.80 13.39
C LEU A 167 -2.17 -4.73 14.90
N VAL A 168 -3.23 -5.41 15.32
CA VAL A 168 -3.68 -5.52 16.71
C VAL A 168 -3.14 -6.79 17.37
N GLY A 169 -2.93 -7.84 16.58
CA GLY A 169 -2.49 -9.12 17.09
C GLY A 169 -2.57 -10.23 16.05
N GLY A 170 -2.54 -11.47 16.51
CA GLY A 170 -2.71 -12.63 15.66
C GLY A 170 -2.46 -13.93 16.42
N PHE A 171 -2.85 -15.05 15.82
CA PHE A 171 -2.68 -16.38 16.43
C PHE A 171 -2.47 -17.45 15.35
N GLU A 172 -1.92 -18.59 15.75
CA GLU A 172 -1.82 -19.80 14.92
C GLU A 172 -2.90 -20.80 15.36
N THR A 173 -3.58 -21.43 14.40
CA THR A 173 -4.52 -22.52 14.70
C THR A 173 -3.79 -23.86 14.83
N GLN A 174 -4.46 -24.87 15.39
CA GLN A 174 -3.94 -26.24 15.44
C GLN A 174 -3.60 -26.84 14.05
N PHE A 175 -4.17 -26.28 12.99
CA PHE A 175 -3.91 -26.69 11.60
C PHE A 175 -2.76 -25.92 10.95
N GLY A 176 -2.10 -25.03 11.70
CA GLY A 176 -1.00 -24.19 11.25
C GLY A 176 -1.42 -22.98 10.43
N GLU A 177 -2.70 -22.64 10.38
CA GLU A 177 -3.14 -21.39 9.74
C GLU A 177 -2.74 -20.21 10.60
N GLN A 178 -2.24 -19.15 9.96
CA GLN A 178 -1.82 -17.95 10.66
C GLN A 178 -2.84 -16.83 10.44
N TRP A 179 -3.41 -16.36 11.55
CA TRP A 179 -4.48 -15.37 11.56
C TRP A 179 -3.91 -14.07 12.07
N LEU A 180 -3.74 -13.08 11.18
CA LEU A 180 -3.30 -11.73 11.55
C LEU A 180 -4.52 -10.82 11.70
N ALA A 181 -4.64 -10.16 12.85
CA ALA A 181 -5.75 -9.29 13.22
C ALA A 181 -5.38 -7.83 13.01
N PHE A 182 -6.04 -7.15 12.07
CA PHE A 182 -5.85 -5.74 11.80
C PHE A 182 -7.03 -4.92 12.31
N ARG A 183 -6.76 -3.75 12.88
CA ARG A 183 -7.82 -2.78 13.22
C ARG A 183 -8.56 -2.41 11.95
N ASP A 184 -9.89 -2.44 12.00
CA ASP A 184 -10.70 -2.09 10.83
C ASP A 184 -10.37 -0.65 10.37
N GLY A 185 -9.79 -0.55 9.19
CA GLY A 185 -9.40 0.70 8.53
C GLY A 185 -10.45 1.20 7.54
N GLY A 186 -11.52 0.44 7.33
CA GLY A 186 -12.45 0.58 6.23
C GLY A 186 -12.59 -0.72 5.44
N LYS A 187 -13.70 -0.85 4.70
CA LYS A 187 -14.02 -2.06 3.94
C LYS A 187 -13.61 -1.97 2.48
N ASP A 188 -13.53 -0.76 1.94
CA ASP A 188 -13.24 -0.51 0.54
C ASP A 188 -11.75 -0.29 0.33
N SER A 189 -11.20 -0.94 -0.69
CA SER A 189 -9.87 -0.64 -1.21
C SER A 189 -9.91 0.50 -2.24
N VAL A 190 -8.75 1.01 -2.63
CA VAL A 190 -8.65 1.93 -3.78
C VAL A 190 -9.14 1.26 -5.06
N ALA A 191 -8.94 -0.05 -5.23
CA ALA A 191 -9.48 -0.80 -6.36
C ALA A 191 -11.02 -0.77 -6.37
N ASP A 192 -11.66 -0.99 -5.22
CA ASP A 192 -13.13 -0.95 -5.09
C ASP A 192 -13.68 0.44 -5.41
N TYR A 193 -13.04 1.47 -4.85
CA TYR A 193 -13.39 2.87 -5.15
C TYR A 193 -13.27 3.17 -6.64
N ALA A 194 -12.13 2.84 -7.25
CA ALA A 194 -11.87 3.16 -8.65
C ALA A 194 -12.86 2.47 -9.58
N ARG A 195 -13.22 1.21 -9.31
CA ARG A 195 -14.28 0.49 -10.03
C ARG A 195 -15.62 1.21 -9.91
N ILE A 196 -16.05 1.55 -8.68
CA ILE A 196 -17.31 2.26 -8.44
C ILE A 196 -17.32 3.64 -9.13
N ALA A 197 -16.19 4.35 -9.11
CA ALA A 197 -16.05 5.65 -9.75
C ALA A 197 -16.11 5.55 -11.29
N SER A 198 -15.43 4.55 -11.87
CA SER A 198 -15.47 4.24 -13.30
C SER A 198 -16.89 3.91 -13.77
N GLU A 199 -17.59 3.01 -13.06
CA GLU A 199 -18.98 2.66 -13.38
C GLU A 199 -19.90 3.90 -13.35
N LYS A 200 -19.69 4.82 -12.41
CA LYS A 200 -20.44 6.09 -12.36
C LYS A 200 -20.12 6.99 -13.56
N THR A 201 -18.86 7.02 -14.01
CA THR A 201 -18.44 7.76 -15.21
C THR A 201 -19.11 7.19 -16.46
N SER A 202 -19.06 5.87 -16.66
CA SER A 202 -19.70 5.19 -17.78
C SER A 202 -21.22 5.44 -17.84
N ARG A 203 -21.90 5.40 -16.69
CA ARG A 203 -23.34 5.70 -16.63
C ARG A 203 -23.65 7.16 -16.97
N ALA A 204 -22.83 8.10 -16.51
CA ALA A 204 -23.00 9.51 -16.82
C ALA A 204 -22.80 9.81 -18.32
N LEU A 205 -21.87 9.12 -18.98
CA LEU A 205 -21.66 9.22 -20.43
C LEU A 205 -22.83 8.63 -21.22
N SER A 206 -23.33 7.45 -20.84
CA SER A 206 -24.42 6.78 -21.58
C SER A 206 -25.79 7.41 -21.40
N GLN A 207 -26.08 7.98 -20.22
CA GLN A 207 -27.37 8.63 -19.94
C GLN A 207 -27.42 10.10 -20.37
N GLY A 208 -26.28 10.69 -20.73
CA GLY A 208 -26.14 12.11 -21.00
C GLY A 208 -26.23 12.94 -19.72
N VAL A 209 -25.18 13.71 -19.40
CA VAL A 209 -25.25 14.64 -18.27
C VAL A 209 -26.03 15.87 -18.70
N TRP A 210 -27.27 16.01 -18.21
CA TRP A 210 -28.14 17.14 -18.55
C TRP A 210 -27.64 18.49 -18.00
N ASN A 211 -26.78 18.48 -16.97
CA ASN A 211 -26.25 19.66 -16.30
C ASN A 211 -24.70 19.72 -16.29
N PRO A 212 -24.06 20.56 -17.14
CA PRO A 212 -22.61 20.74 -17.17
C PRO A 212 -21.99 21.18 -15.83
N TYR A 213 -22.70 21.99 -15.04
CA TYR A 213 -22.22 22.45 -13.73
C TYR A 213 -22.08 21.30 -12.72
N GLU A 214 -23.02 20.35 -12.74
CA GLU A 214 -22.94 19.16 -11.90
C GLU A 214 -21.79 18.24 -12.30
N LYS A 215 -21.47 18.16 -13.62
CA LYS A 215 -20.31 17.42 -14.13
C LYS A 215 -19.01 18.00 -13.55
N GLU A 216 -18.81 19.32 -13.67
CA GLU A 216 -17.60 19.99 -13.19
C GLU A 216 -17.42 19.85 -11.67
N VAL A 217 -18.48 20.05 -10.89
CA VAL A 217 -18.43 19.90 -9.42
C VAL A 217 -18.10 18.46 -9.04
N THR A 218 -18.64 17.48 -9.75
CA THR A 218 -18.35 16.06 -9.53
C THR A 218 -16.90 15.73 -9.85
N MET A 219 -16.38 16.18 -10.99
CA MET A 219 -14.98 15.97 -11.37
C MET A 219 -14.01 16.67 -10.43
N LYS A 220 -14.35 17.88 -9.94
CA LYS A 220 -13.56 18.57 -8.91
C LYS A 220 -13.49 17.76 -7.61
N ARG A 221 -14.62 17.18 -7.16
CA ARG A 221 -14.65 16.33 -5.97
C ARG A 221 -13.82 15.06 -6.16
N ARG A 222 -14.00 14.38 -7.29
CA ARG A 222 -13.23 13.19 -7.65
C ARG A 222 -11.73 13.46 -7.67
N ARG A 223 -11.30 14.53 -8.33
CA ARG A 223 -9.90 15.00 -8.33
C ARG A 223 -9.36 15.17 -6.92
N ASN A 224 -10.08 15.92 -6.07
CA ASN A 224 -9.64 16.15 -4.69
C ASN A 224 -9.55 14.86 -3.88
N PHE A 225 -10.48 13.93 -4.10
CA PHE A 225 -10.50 12.63 -3.43
C PHE A 225 -9.32 11.76 -3.88
N VAL A 226 -9.05 11.67 -5.19
CA VAL A 226 -7.90 10.94 -5.74
C VAL A 226 -6.57 11.54 -5.26
N ILE A 227 -6.44 12.86 -5.24
CA ILE A 227 -5.25 13.53 -4.68
C ILE A 227 -5.08 13.19 -3.20
N ALA A 228 -6.16 13.17 -2.41
CA ALA A 228 -6.11 12.78 -1.01
C ALA A 228 -5.68 11.31 -0.83
N ILE A 229 -6.10 10.40 -1.71
CA ILE A 229 -5.61 9.01 -1.76
C ILE A 229 -4.09 8.98 -1.95
N LEU A 230 -3.61 9.65 -3.00
CA LEU A 230 -2.17 9.71 -3.33
C LEU A 230 -1.35 10.31 -2.19
N GLN A 231 -1.80 11.43 -1.62
CA GLN A 231 -1.14 12.05 -0.47
C GLN A 231 -1.07 11.08 0.73
N GLY A 232 -2.13 10.33 1.01
CA GLY A 232 -2.14 9.36 2.10
C GLY A 232 -1.19 8.19 1.84
N ALA A 233 -1.23 7.62 0.64
CA ALA A 233 -0.33 6.55 0.22
C ALA A 233 1.14 6.97 0.36
N MET A 234 1.50 8.14 -0.18
CA MET A 234 2.86 8.66 -0.12
C MET A 234 3.31 9.04 1.29
N LYS A 235 2.41 9.48 2.17
CA LYS A 235 2.72 9.67 3.61
C LYS A 235 3.07 8.35 4.30
N GLY A 236 2.34 7.29 4.02
CA GLY A 236 2.65 5.95 4.52
C GLY A 236 4.00 5.47 4.00
N LEU A 237 4.24 5.64 2.69
CA LEU A 237 5.47 5.18 2.03
C LEU A 237 6.71 5.95 2.51
N ALA A 238 6.63 7.28 2.60
CA ALA A 238 7.68 8.13 3.17
C ALA A 238 8.05 7.69 4.59
N PHE A 239 7.05 7.40 5.42
CA PHE A 239 7.31 6.88 6.75
C PHE A 239 8.03 5.52 6.72
N MET A 240 7.64 4.59 5.84
CA MET A 240 8.32 3.30 5.69
C MET A 240 9.77 3.50 5.25
N HIS A 241 10.03 4.32 4.23
CA HIS A 241 11.37 4.61 3.71
C HIS A 241 12.27 5.29 4.74
N ALA A 242 11.72 6.22 5.53
CA ALA A 242 12.42 6.86 6.64
C ALA A 242 12.78 5.91 7.79
N ASN A 243 12.13 4.74 7.85
CA ASN A 243 12.38 3.69 8.83
C ASN A 243 13.00 2.44 8.21
N ASP A 244 13.72 2.60 7.09
CA ASP A 244 14.45 1.51 6.40
C ASP A 244 13.56 0.31 6.05
N ARG A 245 12.33 0.57 5.63
CA ARG A 245 11.38 -0.44 5.16
C ARG A 245 10.84 -0.12 3.78
N LEU A 246 10.79 -1.14 2.93
CA LEU A 246 10.12 -1.09 1.62
C LEU A 246 8.73 -1.74 1.68
N HIS A 247 7.83 -1.37 0.77
CA HIS A 247 6.52 -1.97 0.62
C HIS A 247 6.51 -3.18 -0.33
N GLN A 248 7.03 -3.02 -1.56
CA GLN A 248 7.23 -4.11 -2.55
C GLN A 248 5.98 -4.86 -3.02
N SER A 249 4.83 -4.21 -2.92
CA SER A 249 3.53 -4.78 -3.31
C SER A 249 2.48 -3.67 -3.43
N LEU A 250 2.92 -2.45 -3.75
CA LEU A 250 2.07 -1.28 -3.74
C LEU A 250 1.17 -1.30 -4.97
N GLY A 251 -0.15 -1.21 -4.73
CA GLY A 251 -1.15 -1.18 -5.78
C GLY A 251 -2.53 -0.80 -5.25
N PRO A 252 -3.55 -0.79 -6.11
CA PRO A 252 -4.90 -0.33 -5.73
C PRO A 252 -5.53 -1.14 -4.59
N SER A 253 -5.22 -2.42 -4.47
CA SER A 253 -5.75 -3.28 -3.39
C SER A 253 -4.97 -3.14 -2.07
N SER A 254 -3.72 -2.67 -2.12
CA SER A 254 -2.87 -2.52 -0.94
C SER A 254 -3.12 -1.22 -0.16
N ILE A 255 -4.21 -0.52 -0.48
CA ILE A 255 -4.64 0.72 0.19
C ILE A 255 -6.10 0.61 0.58
N VAL A 256 -6.37 0.73 1.88
CA VAL A 256 -7.74 0.72 2.43
C VAL A 256 -8.22 2.14 2.69
N LEU A 257 -9.49 2.38 2.40
CA LEU A 257 -10.17 3.65 2.58
C LEU A 257 -11.22 3.52 3.67
N ASN A 258 -11.21 4.44 4.64
CA ASN A 258 -12.26 4.51 5.67
C ASN A 258 -13.62 4.98 5.13
N THR A 259 -13.64 5.61 3.96
CA THR A 259 -14.84 6.00 3.24
C THR A 259 -14.53 6.06 1.75
N PRO A 260 -15.39 5.50 0.86
CA PRO A 260 -15.28 5.68 -0.59
C PRO A 260 -16.05 6.94 -1.07
N ALA A 261 -16.63 7.72 -0.16
CA ALA A 261 -17.47 8.86 -0.51
C ALA A 261 -16.64 10.11 -0.85
N GLU A 262 -16.62 10.52 -2.12
CA GLU A 262 -15.84 11.67 -2.60
C GLU A 262 -16.18 13.00 -1.89
N ARG A 263 -17.40 13.14 -1.35
CA ARG A 263 -17.82 14.32 -0.57
C ARG A 263 -17.15 14.39 0.80
N GLU A 264 -16.63 13.28 1.30
CA GLU A 264 -16.00 13.15 2.61
C GLU A 264 -14.47 13.15 2.51
N ALA A 265 -13.90 13.62 1.39
CA ALA A 265 -12.45 13.66 1.16
C ALA A 265 -11.64 14.26 2.33
N ILE A 266 -12.21 15.24 3.05
CA ILE A 266 -11.58 15.87 4.21
C ILE A 266 -11.39 14.93 5.42
N TYR A 267 -12.18 13.85 5.49
CA TYR A 267 -12.12 12.82 6.52
C TYR A 267 -11.46 11.53 6.01
N LEU A 268 -11.00 11.51 4.76
CA LEU A 268 -10.34 10.36 4.16
C LEU A 268 -8.98 10.14 4.81
N ILE A 269 -8.73 8.91 5.22
CA ILE A 269 -7.44 8.43 5.72
C ILE A 269 -7.09 7.16 4.95
N PRO A 270 -6.38 7.28 3.82
CA PRO A 270 -5.90 6.13 3.07
C PRO A 270 -4.80 5.43 3.87
N ARG A 271 -4.85 4.09 3.97
CA ARG A 271 -3.88 3.30 4.75
C ARG A 271 -3.24 2.21 3.91
N LEU A 272 -1.91 2.19 3.87
CA LEU A 272 -1.15 1.09 3.30
C LEU A 272 -1.33 -0.18 4.13
N ARG A 273 -1.38 -1.32 3.46
CA ARG A 273 -1.48 -2.68 4.01
C ARG A 273 -0.71 -3.65 3.12
N ASP A 274 -0.78 -4.95 3.43
CA ASP A 274 -0.21 -6.02 2.62
C ASP A 274 1.33 -6.05 2.61
N LEU A 275 1.91 -5.94 3.80
CA LEU A 275 3.36 -5.92 4.04
C LEU A 275 4.03 -7.29 3.98
N ALA A 276 3.40 -8.29 3.36
CA ALA A 276 3.93 -9.65 3.24
C ALA A 276 5.22 -9.73 2.43
N PHE A 277 5.44 -8.80 1.50
CA PHE A 277 6.68 -8.67 0.72
C PHE A 277 7.59 -7.53 1.22
N SER A 278 7.25 -6.90 2.35
CA SER A 278 8.05 -5.80 2.88
C SER A 278 9.49 -6.22 3.13
N VAL A 279 10.44 -5.36 2.79
CA VAL A 279 11.88 -5.66 2.89
C VAL A 279 12.54 -4.71 3.87
N ASP A 280 13.41 -5.28 4.71
CA ASP A 280 14.32 -4.52 5.59
C ASP A 280 15.54 -4.07 4.79
N ILE A 281 15.77 -2.77 4.74
CA ILE A 281 16.89 -2.18 3.99
C ILE A 281 17.91 -1.49 4.90
N ARG A 282 17.92 -1.82 6.20
CA ARG A 282 19.01 -1.43 7.09
C ARG A 282 20.32 -2.01 6.55
N PRO A 283 21.45 -1.30 6.66
CA PRO A 283 22.72 -1.76 6.11
C PRO A 283 23.09 -3.20 6.51
N SER A 284 22.88 -3.56 7.78
CA SER A 284 23.14 -4.92 8.31
C SER A 284 22.30 -6.02 7.67
N CYS A 285 21.13 -5.69 7.10
CA CYS A 285 20.25 -6.63 6.39
C CYS A 285 20.61 -6.75 4.91
N LEU A 286 21.47 -5.87 4.40
CA LEU A 286 21.86 -5.80 2.99
C LEU A 286 23.31 -6.28 2.72
N GLU A 287 24.08 -6.55 3.77
CA GLU A 287 25.42 -7.13 3.67
C GLU A 287 25.42 -8.52 3.01
N GLU A 288 26.55 -8.91 2.42
CA GLU A 288 26.69 -10.18 1.70
C GLU A 288 26.34 -11.37 2.60
N GLY A 289 25.37 -12.19 2.15
CA GLY A 289 24.82 -13.32 2.90
C GLY A 289 23.51 -13.04 3.64
N ALA A 290 23.14 -11.77 3.86
CA ALA A 290 21.89 -11.38 4.54
C ALA A 290 20.70 -11.14 3.57
N THR A 291 20.96 -10.77 2.31
CA THR A 291 19.93 -10.40 1.31
C THR A 291 19.12 -11.57 0.71
N SER A 292 19.13 -12.75 1.35
CA SER A 292 18.68 -14.01 0.72
C SER A 292 17.33 -14.49 1.23
N GLY A 293 16.37 -13.60 1.44
CA GLY A 293 14.98 -13.98 1.63
C GLY A 293 14.32 -14.30 0.29
N ALA A 294 13.73 -15.49 0.14
CA ALA A 294 13.07 -15.92 -1.10
C ALA A 294 12.03 -14.89 -1.62
N LEU A 295 11.35 -14.18 -0.72
CA LEU A 295 10.35 -13.16 -1.05
C LEU A 295 10.97 -11.89 -1.68
N SER A 296 12.23 -11.58 -1.39
CA SER A 296 12.95 -10.38 -1.88
C SER A 296 13.93 -10.68 -3.02
N GLU A 297 14.10 -11.95 -3.39
CA GLU A 297 15.13 -12.38 -4.34
C GLU A 297 14.99 -11.65 -5.69
N GLN A 298 13.76 -11.53 -6.20
CA GLN A 298 13.52 -10.90 -7.49
C GLN A 298 13.83 -9.39 -7.47
N LEU A 299 13.56 -8.69 -6.37
CA LEU A 299 13.97 -7.29 -6.17
C LEU A 299 15.49 -7.16 -6.32
N TRP A 300 16.24 -8.00 -5.62
CA TRP A 300 17.71 -7.92 -5.62
C TRP A 300 18.34 -8.38 -6.93
N ARG A 301 17.71 -9.30 -7.66
CA ARG A 301 18.08 -9.61 -9.04
C ARG A 301 17.93 -8.39 -9.95
N ARG A 302 16.82 -7.64 -9.87
CA ARG A 302 16.65 -6.39 -10.63
C ARG A 302 17.66 -5.31 -10.21
N ALA A 303 17.92 -5.17 -8.92
CA ALA A 303 18.93 -4.23 -8.41
C ALA A 303 20.29 -4.52 -9.05
N THR A 304 20.74 -5.77 -8.98
CA THR A 304 22.01 -6.23 -9.57
C THR A 304 22.05 -6.01 -11.09
N ALA A 305 20.97 -6.35 -11.80
CA ALA A 305 20.87 -6.14 -13.24
C ALA A 305 20.91 -4.66 -13.64
N SER A 306 20.46 -3.76 -12.75
CA SER A 306 20.54 -2.30 -12.93
C SER A 306 21.88 -1.69 -12.51
N GLY A 307 22.84 -2.51 -12.10
CA GLY A 307 24.17 -2.07 -11.66
C GLY A 307 24.28 -1.65 -10.20
N ALA A 308 23.29 -1.96 -9.35
CA ALA A 308 23.33 -1.68 -7.92
C ALA A 308 23.97 -2.84 -7.15
N PHE A 309 25.27 -2.71 -6.85
CA PHE A 309 26.06 -3.79 -6.25
C PHE A 309 26.38 -3.56 -4.77
N THR A 310 26.58 -2.30 -4.38
CA THR A 310 26.87 -1.93 -2.99
C THR A 310 25.61 -1.88 -2.13
N VAL A 311 25.78 -1.95 -0.81
CA VAL A 311 24.68 -1.82 0.17
C VAL A 311 23.87 -0.54 -0.06
N PHE A 312 24.56 0.59 -0.28
CA PHE A 312 23.91 1.88 -0.49
C PHE A 312 23.15 1.94 -1.82
N GLU A 313 23.71 1.37 -2.89
CA GLU A 313 23.04 1.31 -4.20
C GLU A 313 21.81 0.40 -4.14
N LYS A 314 21.89 -0.77 -3.51
CA LYS A 314 20.74 -1.67 -3.33
C LYS A 314 19.63 -0.99 -2.52
N ARG A 315 20.00 -0.28 -1.45
CA ARG A 315 19.05 0.51 -0.66
C ARG A 315 18.35 1.58 -1.51
N ALA A 316 19.13 2.36 -2.28
CA ALA A 316 18.60 3.39 -3.17
C ALA A 316 17.71 2.79 -4.27
N PHE A 317 18.12 1.66 -4.85
CA PHE A 317 17.34 0.93 -5.84
C PHE A 317 15.98 0.50 -5.28
N GLY A 318 15.95 -0.15 -4.13
CA GLY A 318 14.70 -0.64 -3.54
C GLY A 318 13.71 0.49 -3.21
N ILE A 319 14.21 1.63 -2.72
CA ILE A 319 13.39 2.83 -2.53
C ILE A 319 12.83 3.32 -3.87
N ALA A 320 13.67 3.41 -4.90
CA ALA A 320 13.25 3.84 -6.23
C ALA A 320 12.29 2.85 -6.91
N ASP A 321 12.32 1.56 -6.54
CA ASP A 321 11.41 0.52 -7.03
C ASP A 321 10.01 0.68 -6.42
N ASP A 322 9.91 0.95 -5.11
CA ASP A 322 8.64 1.33 -4.46
C ASP A 322 8.03 2.60 -5.08
N ILE A 323 8.87 3.58 -5.47
CA ILE A 323 8.40 4.81 -6.14
C ILE A 323 7.86 4.53 -7.54
N TYR A 324 8.44 3.56 -8.24
CA TYR A 324 7.92 3.11 -9.53
C TYR A 324 6.54 2.46 -9.37
N GLU A 325 6.35 1.57 -8.38
CA GLU A 325 5.04 1.01 -8.04
C GLU A 325 4.02 2.10 -7.66
N ALA A 326 4.45 3.10 -6.89
CA ALA A 326 3.62 4.27 -6.57
C ALA A 326 3.24 5.07 -7.82
N GLY A 327 4.12 5.13 -8.82
CA GLY A 327 3.85 5.74 -10.12
C GLY A 327 2.80 4.96 -10.92
N LEU A 328 2.84 3.63 -10.88
CA LEU A 328 1.82 2.77 -11.49
C LEU A 328 0.47 2.92 -10.80
N LEU A 329 0.45 3.00 -9.46
CA LEU A 329 -0.75 3.34 -8.69
C LEU A 329 -1.29 4.72 -9.08
N PHE A 330 -0.42 5.71 -9.27
CA PHE A 330 -0.83 7.04 -9.71
C PHE A 330 -1.45 7.00 -11.11
N ALA A 331 -0.84 6.29 -12.06
CA ALA A 331 -1.45 6.07 -13.37
C ALA A 331 -2.83 5.40 -13.23
N TYR A 332 -2.95 4.32 -12.47
CA TYR A 332 -4.22 3.65 -12.23
C TYR A 332 -5.30 4.62 -11.72
N LEU A 333 -4.96 5.43 -10.72
CA LEU A 333 -5.84 6.42 -10.11
C LEU A 333 -6.16 7.61 -11.03
N ALA A 334 -5.29 7.95 -11.97
CA ALA A 334 -5.49 9.02 -12.93
C ALA A 334 -6.50 8.66 -14.01
N PHE A 335 -6.59 7.37 -14.36
CA PHE A 335 -7.42 6.96 -15.48
C PHE A 335 -8.64 6.15 -15.08
N VAL A 336 -8.53 5.14 -14.21
CA VAL A 336 -9.67 4.25 -13.92
C VAL A 336 -10.87 5.02 -13.33
N PRO A 337 -10.72 5.90 -12.33
CA PRO A 337 -11.84 6.66 -11.80
C PRO A 337 -12.45 7.67 -12.80
N PHE A 338 -11.69 8.09 -13.82
CA PHE A 338 -12.06 9.17 -14.74
C PHE A 338 -12.52 8.69 -16.12
N CYS A 339 -12.35 7.41 -16.43
CA CYS A 339 -12.66 6.83 -17.72
C CYS A 339 -13.71 5.73 -17.63
N GLU A 340 -14.36 5.45 -18.76
CA GLU A 340 -15.16 4.24 -18.94
C GLU A 340 -14.25 3.00 -18.84
N ALA A 341 -14.74 1.94 -18.20
CA ALA A 341 -13.98 0.71 -17.97
C ALA A 341 -13.44 0.15 -19.29
N GLY A 342 -12.16 0.39 -19.54
CA GLY A 342 -11.46 0.08 -20.77
C GLY A 342 -9.96 0.09 -20.52
N ARG A 343 -9.26 -0.84 -21.18
CA ARG A 343 -7.85 -1.19 -20.94
C ARG A 343 -6.95 0.04 -20.80
N LEU A 344 -6.16 0.06 -19.73
CA LEU A 344 -5.17 1.09 -19.52
C LEU A 344 -3.73 0.57 -19.71
N LEU A 345 -3.03 1.22 -20.65
CA LEU A 345 -1.61 1.61 -20.69
C LEU A 345 -0.46 0.63 -20.38
N GLU A 346 -0.70 -0.61 -19.96
CA GLU A 346 0.44 -1.46 -19.55
C GLU A 346 1.26 -2.02 -20.74
N ASN A 347 0.68 -2.09 -21.94
CA ASN A 347 1.34 -2.71 -23.10
C ASN A 347 1.67 -1.75 -24.24
N THR A 348 1.16 -0.52 -24.23
CA THR A 348 1.10 0.27 -25.47
C THR A 348 2.27 1.24 -25.65
N PHE A 349 2.90 1.73 -24.59
CA PHE A 349 3.97 2.73 -24.72
C PHE A 349 5.05 2.47 -23.69
N ARG A 350 6.29 2.24 -24.15
CA ARG A 350 7.48 1.98 -23.34
C ARG A 350 7.88 3.20 -22.49
N LEU A 351 7.03 3.59 -21.55
CA LEU A 351 7.20 4.75 -20.66
C LEU A 351 7.34 6.09 -21.41
N ASP A 352 6.89 6.17 -22.66
CA ASP A 352 6.84 7.42 -23.43
C ASP A 352 5.57 8.19 -23.05
N ILE A 353 5.66 9.02 -22.01
CA ILE A 353 4.54 9.76 -21.44
C ILE A 353 3.95 10.78 -22.42
N ASP A 354 4.76 11.36 -23.31
CA ASP A 354 4.26 12.32 -24.30
C ASP A 354 3.44 11.61 -25.38
N ALA A 355 3.92 10.47 -25.89
CA ALA A 355 3.14 9.63 -26.81
C ALA A 355 1.84 9.12 -26.17
N VAL A 356 1.88 8.74 -24.88
CA VAL A 356 0.69 8.37 -24.12
C VAL A 356 -0.30 9.54 -24.08
N ARG A 357 0.16 10.75 -23.78
CA ARG A 357 -0.71 11.92 -23.70
C ARG A 357 -1.35 12.23 -25.05
N GLU A 358 -0.59 12.17 -26.14
CA GLU A 358 -1.12 12.36 -27.50
C GLU A 358 -2.18 11.33 -27.86
N TYR A 359 -1.93 10.06 -27.55
CA TYR A 359 -2.92 8.99 -27.70
C TYR A 359 -4.19 9.27 -26.88
N CYS A 360 -4.04 9.69 -25.63
CA CYS A 360 -5.17 10.00 -24.76
C CYS A 360 -5.97 11.23 -25.23
N LEU A 361 -5.32 12.22 -25.86
CA LEU A 361 -6.01 13.37 -26.46
C LEU A 361 -6.84 12.98 -27.69
N ALA A 362 -6.47 11.91 -28.39
CA ALA A 362 -7.20 11.42 -29.56
C ALA A 362 -8.45 10.59 -29.19
N ASP A 363 -8.58 10.15 -27.94
CA ASP A 363 -9.73 9.37 -27.45
C ASP A 363 -10.56 10.20 -26.47
N GLU A 364 -11.75 10.62 -26.88
CA GLU A 364 -12.70 11.40 -26.07
C GLU A 364 -13.06 10.72 -24.74
N ARG A 365 -12.95 9.38 -24.64
CA ARG A 365 -13.21 8.63 -23.40
C ARG A 365 -12.16 8.86 -22.33
N LEU A 366 -10.99 9.37 -22.71
CA LEU A 366 -9.85 9.65 -21.83
C LEU A 366 -9.73 11.13 -21.47
N GLU A 367 -10.63 11.99 -21.98
CA GLU A 367 -10.58 13.45 -21.83
C GLU A 367 -10.49 13.88 -20.35
N GLU A 368 -11.30 13.29 -19.46
CA GLU A 368 -11.31 13.65 -18.04
C GLU A 368 -10.03 13.23 -17.30
N ALA A 369 -9.40 12.12 -17.71
CA ALA A 369 -8.10 11.71 -17.18
C ALA A 369 -6.98 12.65 -17.64
N VAL A 370 -7.00 13.09 -18.91
CA VAL A 370 -6.06 14.09 -19.42
C VAL A 370 -6.24 15.41 -18.68
N LYS A 371 -7.48 15.90 -18.50
CA LYS A 371 -7.77 17.11 -17.70
C LYS A 371 -7.28 17.00 -16.26
N PHE A 372 -7.38 15.82 -15.66
CA PHE A 372 -6.86 15.56 -14.32
C PHE A 372 -5.33 15.70 -14.27
N LEU A 373 -4.61 15.10 -15.22
CA LEU A 373 -3.15 15.15 -15.29
C LEU A 373 -2.59 16.50 -15.79
N ASP A 374 -3.35 17.22 -16.61
CA ASP A 374 -3.04 18.58 -17.06
C ASP A 374 -3.22 19.64 -15.95
N PHE A 375 -3.85 19.27 -14.84
CA PHE A 375 -4.03 20.17 -13.70
C PHE A 375 -2.69 20.72 -13.18
N GLY A 376 -2.64 22.03 -12.94
CA GLY A 376 -1.42 22.71 -12.47
C GLY A 376 -0.35 22.85 -13.56
N ASP A 377 -0.77 23.10 -14.80
CA ASP A 377 0.10 23.22 -15.98
C ASP A 377 0.92 21.94 -16.21
N ARG A 378 0.21 20.85 -16.55
CA ARG A 378 0.78 19.52 -16.81
C ARG A 378 1.53 18.89 -15.63
N ALA A 379 1.33 19.37 -14.41
CA ALA A 379 2.03 18.86 -13.23
C ALA A 379 1.79 17.36 -12.95
N GLY A 380 0.62 16.82 -13.31
CA GLY A 380 0.34 15.39 -13.15
C GLY A 380 1.20 14.55 -14.09
N TRP A 381 1.33 14.97 -15.35
CA TRP A 381 2.19 14.31 -16.33
C TRP A 381 3.67 14.35 -15.94
N GLU A 382 4.16 15.52 -15.50
CA GLU A 382 5.54 15.69 -15.03
C GLU A 382 5.84 14.76 -13.85
N LEU A 383 4.94 14.69 -12.87
CA LEU A 383 5.10 13.81 -11.72
C LEU A 383 5.10 12.33 -12.13
N LEU A 384 4.18 11.94 -13.02
CA LEU A 384 4.09 10.56 -13.50
C LEU A 384 5.37 10.15 -14.25
N GLN A 385 5.90 11.04 -15.11
CA GLN A 385 7.16 10.82 -15.82
C GLN A 385 8.36 10.69 -14.87
N ALA A 386 8.40 11.49 -13.80
CA ALA A 386 9.46 11.41 -12.80
C ALA A 386 9.42 10.08 -12.01
N MET A 387 8.23 9.64 -11.58
CA MET A 387 8.06 8.40 -10.82
C MET A 387 8.31 7.15 -11.67
N LEU A 388 7.89 7.19 -12.94
CA LEU A 388 8.04 6.09 -13.89
C LEU A 388 9.34 6.13 -14.70
N ASN A 389 10.34 6.92 -14.26
CA ASN A 389 11.59 7.04 -15.00
C ASN A 389 12.28 5.67 -15.16
N ALA A 390 12.74 5.36 -16.38
CA ALA A 390 13.45 4.12 -16.65
C ALA A 390 14.78 4.02 -15.86
N ASP A 391 15.44 5.16 -15.63
CA ASP A 391 16.59 5.24 -14.74
C ASP A 391 16.14 5.41 -13.30
N HIS A 392 16.26 4.34 -12.49
CA HIS A 392 15.85 4.34 -11.09
C HIS A 392 16.52 5.46 -10.27
N ARG A 393 17.73 5.89 -10.63
CA ARG A 393 18.48 6.96 -9.94
C ARG A 393 17.86 8.34 -10.13
N LYS A 394 17.01 8.51 -11.14
CA LYS A 394 16.30 9.75 -11.44
C LYS A 394 14.90 9.82 -10.81
N ARG A 395 14.45 8.72 -10.19
CA ARG A 395 13.13 8.69 -9.53
C ARG A 395 13.18 9.51 -8.24
N PRO A 396 12.12 10.27 -7.91
CA PRO A 396 12.08 11.07 -6.70
C PRO A 396 11.94 10.20 -5.45
N MET A 397 12.29 10.75 -4.29
CA MET A 397 11.94 10.17 -2.99
C MET A 397 10.46 10.41 -2.66
N ALA A 398 9.88 9.62 -1.75
CA ALA A 398 8.48 9.76 -1.36
C ALA A 398 8.15 11.16 -0.79
N GLU A 399 9.07 11.76 -0.05
CA GLU A 399 8.95 13.14 0.48
C GLU A 399 8.96 14.20 -0.63
N ALA A 400 9.75 13.97 -1.69
CA ALA A 400 9.78 14.86 -2.85
C ALA A 400 8.48 14.78 -3.65
N VAL A 401 7.92 13.58 -3.81
CA VAL A 401 6.58 13.38 -4.39
C VAL A 401 5.52 14.12 -3.56
N LEU A 402 5.53 13.97 -2.23
CA LEU A 402 4.61 14.70 -1.33
C LEU A 402 4.73 16.22 -1.44
N SER A 403 5.92 16.71 -1.78
CA SER A 403 6.19 18.15 -1.95
C SER A 403 5.80 18.66 -3.36
N HIS A 404 5.50 17.77 -4.30
CA HIS A 404 5.23 18.12 -5.69
C HIS A 404 3.99 19.02 -5.84
N ARG A 405 4.06 19.98 -6.78
CA ARG A 405 3.00 20.97 -7.03
C ARG A 405 1.67 20.34 -7.43
N PHE A 406 1.68 19.14 -8.01
CA PHE A 406 0.46 18.40 -8.32
C PHE A 406 -0.33 18.01 -7.06
N LEU A 407 0.36 17.51 -6.03
CA LEU A 407 -0.28 17.10 -4.78
C LEU A 407 -0.58 18.28 -3.86
N ASN A 408 0.24 19.33 -3.89
CA ASN A 408 0.08 20.51 -3.02
C ASN A 408 -0.60 21.70 -3.69
N GLY A 409 -0.89 21.61 -4.98
CA GLY A 409 -1.61 22.62 -5.78
C GLY A 409 -3.05 22.87 -5.33
N ILE A 410 -3.46 22.29 -4.20
CA ILE A 410 -4.63 22.67 -3.42
C ILE A 410 -4.36 24.00 -2.70
N VAL A 411 -4.02 25.05 -3.45
CA VAL A 411 -4.10 26.43 -2.97
C VAL A 411 -4.56 27.32 -4.14
N LYS A 412 -5.85 27.25 -4.46
CA LYS A 412 -6.80 28.39 -4.51
C LYS A 412 -8.18 27.93 -4.98
#